data_AF-A0A7K2WQY2-F1
#
_entry.id   AF-A0A7K2WQY2-F1
#
_cell.length_a   1.000
_cell.length_b   1.000
_cell.length_c   1.000
_cell.angle_alpha   90.00
_cell.angle_beta   90.00
_cell.angle_gamma   90.00
#
_symmetry.space_group_name_H-M   'P 1'
#
loop_
_entity.id
_entity.type
_entity.pdbx_description
1 polymer ?
#
loop_
_entity_poly.entity_id
_entity_poly.type
_entity_poly.pdbx_seq_one_letter_code
_entity_poly.pdbx_strand_id
1 'polypeptide(L)'
;MEDGARRTTAEAARAASARTRAEQALYEVIRSILPALAPEEITGDKHLRDLGADSVDRVEIILGVTRRLGIDEPMSNFSAVPDIDGLVDHLSRGPLA
;
A
#
# COMPACT_ATOMS: atom_id res chain seq x y z
N MET A 1 -15.54 22.11 -26.94
CA MET A 1 -14.32 22.08 -26.10
C MET A 1 -14.71 21.72 -24.66
N GLU A 2 -15.34 20.55 -24.45
CA GLU A 2 -15.86 20.12 -23.13
C GLU A 2 -15.29 18.78 -22.65
N ASP A 3 -14.42 18.17 -23.44
CA ASP A 3 -13.95 16.80 -23.24
C ASP A 3 -12.79 16.68 -22.24
N GLY A 4 -12.04 17.77 -22.03
CA GLY A 4 -10.84 17.79 -21.17
C GLY A 4 -11.12 17.71 -19.67
N ALA A 5 -12.19 18.36 -19.19
CA ALA A 5 -12.50 18.41 -17.76
C ALA A 5 -13.13 17.12 -17.20
N ARG A 6 -13.75 16.30 -18.06
CA ARG A 6 -14.35 15.01 -17.65
C ARG A 6 -13.32 13.88 -17.59
N ARG A 7 -12.25 13.97 -18.38
CA ARG A 7 -11.15 12.99 -18.36
C ARG A 7 -10.34 13.09 -17.06
N THR A 8 -10.06 14.31 -16.62
CA THR A 8 -9.24 14.53 -15.41
C THR A 8 -9.93 14.07 -14.12
N THR A 9 -11.25 14.21 -14.02
CA THR A 9 -12.00 13.77 -12.83
C THR A 9 -12.10 12.24 -12.73
N ALA A 10 -12.29 11.54 -13.85
CA ALA A 10 -12.35 10.09 -13.89
C ALA A 10 -11.00 9.44 -13.53
N GLU A 11 -9.89 10.02 -14.01
CA GLU A 11 -8.54 9.56 -13.67
C GLU A 11 -8.22 9.78 -12.19
N ALA A 12 -8.55 10.95 -11.63
CA ALA A 12 -8.37 11.23 -10.21
C ALA A 12 -9.21 10.29 -9.33
N ALA A 13 -10.46 10.01 -9.71
CA ALA A 13 -11.31 9.05 -9.01
C ALA A 13 -10.75 7.62 -9.07
N ARG A 14 -10.19 7.22 -10.22
CA ARG A 14 -9.52 5.92 -10.37
C ARG A 14 -8.30 5.83 -9.46
N ALA A 15 -7.42 6.84 -9.47
CA ALA A 15 -6.24 6.91 -8.62
C ALA A 15 -6.61 6.88 -7.12
N ALA A 16 -7.63 7.63 -6.70
CA ALA A 16 -8.14 7.58 -5.33
C ALA A 16 -8.64 6.17 -4.96
N SER A 17 -9.40 5.51 -5.85
CA SER A 17 -9.87 4.14 -5.61
C SER A 17 -8.73 3.11 -5.59
N ALA A 18 -7.67 3.34 -6.38
CA ALA A 18 -6.47 2.52 -6.38
C ALA A 18 -5.71 2.65 -5.05
N ARG A 19 -5.54 3.89 -4.57
CA ARG A 19 -4.94 4.17 -3.27
C ARG A 19 -5.71 3.52 -2.14
N THR A 20 -7.03 3.68 -2.10
CA THR A 20 -7.89 3.05 -1.09
C THR A 20 -7.78 1.53 -1.11
N ARG A 21 -7.73 0.89 -2.30
CA ARG A 21 -7.54 -0.57 -2.40
C ARG A 21 -6.18 -1.02 -1.86
N ALA A 22 -5.12 -0.30 -2.22
CA ALA A 22 -3.77 -0.57 -1.74
C ALA A 22 -3.66 -0.43 -0.22
N GLU A 23 -4.25 0.63 0.34
CA GLU A 23 -4.32 0.88 1.77
C GLU A 23 -5.04 -0.24 2.52
N GLN A 24 -6.25 -0.61 2.07
CA GLN A 24 -7.02 -1.69 2.69
C GLN A 24 -6.24 -3.02 2.66
N ALA A 25 -5.68 -3.38 1.50
CA ALA A 25 -4.91 -4.61 1.36
C ALA A 25 -3.66 -4.62 2.26
N LEU A 26 -2.95 -3.49 2.36
CA LEU A 26 -1.79 -3.37 3.21
C LEU A 26 -2.16 -3.50 4.70
N TYR A 27 -3.21 -2.81 5.14
CA TYR A 27 -3.65 -2.81 6.54
C TYR A 27 -4.19 -4.17 6.97
N GLU A 28 -4.87 -4.88 6.07
CA GLU A 28 -5.28 -6.27 6.29
C GLU A 28 -4.08 -7.20 6.51
N VAL A 29 -3.05 -7.08 5.67
CA VAL A 29 -1.85 -7.91 5.76
C VAL A 29 -1.03 -7.58 7.01
N ILE A 30 -0.85 -6.30 7.33
CA ILE A 30 -0.17 -5.86 8.56
C ILE A 30 -0.85 -6.49 9.78
N ARG A 31 -2.18 -6.40 9.88
CA ARG A 31 -2.92 -6.98 11.02
C ARG A 31 -2.90 -8.50 11.05
N SER A 32 -2.75 -9.15 9.90
CA SER A 32 -2.60 -10.61 9.84
C SER A 32 -1.25 -11.08 10.39
N ILE A 33 -0.19 -10.28 10.21
CA ILE A 33 1.19 -10.63 10.62
C ILE A 33 1.49 -10.10 12.03
N LEU A 34 0.97 -8.92 12.37
CA LEU A 34 1.10 -8.28 13.68
C LEU A 34 -0.27 -8.21 14.39
N PRO A 35 -0.84 -9.34 14.84
CA PRO A 35 -2.19 -9.38 15.41
C PRO A 35 -2.32 -8.65 16.77
N ALA A 36 -1.19 -8.37 17.43
CA ALA A 36 -1.15 -7.61 18.68
C ALA A 36 -1.20 -6.08 18.46
N LEU A 37 -1.02 -5.61 17.22
CA LEU A 37 -1.01 -4.19 16.87
C LEU A 37 -2.45 -3.66 16.79
N ALA A 38 -2.75 -2.58 17.49
CA ALA A 38 -4.07 -1.97 17.44
C ALA A 38 -4.28 -1.23 16.09
N PRO A 39 -5.48 -1.23 15.50
CA PRO A 39 -5.75 -0.54 14.23
C PRO A 39 -5.38 0.95 14.27
N GLU A 40 -5.55 1.60 15.41
CA GLU A 40 -5.27 3.01 15.61
C GLU A 40 -3.75 3.32 15.61
N GLU A 41 -2.92 2.30 15.76
CA GLU A 41 -1.46 2.44 15.73
C GLU A 41 -0.88 2.37 14.31
N ILE A 42 -1.64 1.87 13.34
CA ILE A 42 -1.24 1.82 11.92
C ILE A 42 -1.52 3.20 11.31
N THR A 43 -0.56 4.10 11.43
CA THR A 43 -0.65 5.45 10.85
C THR A 43 0.23 5.57 9.60
N GLY A 44 -0.19 6.41 8.66
CA GLY A 44 0.47 6.60 7.37
C GLY A 44 1.94 7.03 7.45
N ASP A 45 2.30 7.77 8.49
CA ASP A 45 3.62 8.36 8.73
C ASP A 45 4.66 7.39 9.33
N LYS A 46 4.26 6.18 9.73
CA LYS A 46 5.16 5.21 10.37
C LYS A 46 5.85 4.32 9.36
N HIS A 47 7.08 3.90 9.66
CA HIS A 47 7.69 2.78 8.97
C HIS A 47 7.18 1.45 9.55
N LEU A 48 7.18 0.35 8.78
CA LEU A 48 6.78 -0.98 9.28
C LEU A 48 7.54 -1.40 10.54
N ARG A 49 8.82 -1.01 10.64
CA ARG A 49 9.66 -1.25 11.83
C ARG A 49 9.13 -0.56 13.08
N ASP A 50 8.53 0.62 12.93
CA ASP A 50 7.97 1.38 14.04
C ASP A 50 6.68 0.75 14.55
N LEU A 51 6.04 -0.11 13.74
CA LEU A 51 4.90 -0.95 14.12
C LEU A 51 5.33 -2.25 14.81
N GLY A 52 6.64 -2.48 14.99
CA GLY A 52 7.18 -3.71 15.56
C GLY A 52 7.50 -4.81 14.55
N ALA A 53 7.38 -4.54 13.24
CA ALA A 53 7.74 -5.53 12.22
C ALA A 53 9.26 -5.74 12.15
N ASP A 54 9.70 -6.97 12.37
CA ASP A 54 11.09 -7.35 12.17
C ASP A 54 11.45 -7.51 10.68
N SER A 55 12.63 -8.02 10.37
CA SER A 55 13.06 -8.18 8.97
C SER A 55 12.30 -9.25 8.19
N VAL A 56 11.83 -10.30 8.84
CA VAL A 56 11.00 -11.34 8.23
C VAL A 56 9.59 -10.79 8.05
N ASP A 57 9.02 -10.18 9.08
CA ASP A 57 7.66 -9.61 9.04
C ASP A 57 7.51 -8.62 7.88
N ARG A 58 8.48 -7.72 7.69
CA ARG A 58 8.43 -6.75 6.58
C ARG A 58 8.37 -7.43 5.21
N VAL A 59 9.19 -8.46 5.02
CA VAL A 59 9.21 -9.21 3.76
C VAL A 59 7.88 -9.93 3.56
N GLU A 60 7.34 -10.56 4.60
CA GLU A 60 6.04 -11.24 4.53
C GLU A 60 4.88 -10.27 4.28
N ILE A 61 4.91 -9.08 4.89
CA ILE A 61 3.93 -8.01 4.67
C ILE A 61 3.96 -7.57 3.21
N ILE A 62 5.15 -7.22 2.69
CA ILE A 62 5.30 -6.75 1.31
C ILE A 62 4.88 -7.84 0.33
N LEU A 63 5.34 -9.08 0.52
CA LEU A 63 4.95 -10.21 -0.33
C LEU A 63 3.44 -10.53 -0.22
N GLY A 64 2.86 -10.37 0.97
CA GLY A 64 1.43 -10.59 1.20
C GLY A 64 0.57 -9.61 0.43
N VAL A 65 0.91 -8.31 0.50
CA VAL A 65 0.15 -7.26 -0.18
C VAL A 65 0.34 -7.30 -1.69
N THR A 66 1.57 -7.53 -2.19
CA THR A 66 1.81 -7.62 -3.64
C THR A 66 1.09 -8.80 -4.27
N ARG A 67 1.10 -9.98 -3.62
CA ARG A 67 0.29 -11.13 -4.07
C ARG A 67 -1.20 -10.83 -4.09
N ARG A 68 -1.72 -10.13 -3.07
CA ARG A 68 -3.15 -9.79 -2.98
C ARG A 68 -3.58 -8.80 -4.06
N LEU A 69 -2.67 -7.91 -4.47
CA LEU A 69 -2.91 -6.90 -5.52
C LEU A 69 -2.50 -7.35 -6.93
N GLY A 70 -1.90 -8.53 -7.08
CA GLY A 70 -1.40 -9.03 -8.36
C GLY A 70 -0.16 -8.29 -8.89
N ILE A 71 0.62 -7.68 -7.99
CA ILE A 71 1.83 -6.92 -8.33
C ILE A 71 3.03 -7.89 -8.37
N ASP A 72 3.74 -7.91 -9.50
CA ASP A 72 4.96 -8.69 -9.71
C ASP A 72 6.15 -7.75 -9.89
N GLU A 73 6.73 -7.32 -8.76
CA GLU A 73 7.87 -6.40 -8.74
C GLU A 73 8.97 -6.87 -7.77
N PRO A 74 10.26 -6.56 -8.04
CA PRO A 74 11.36 -6.91 -7.15
C PRO A 74 11.23 -6.27 -5.77
N MET A 75 11.56 -7.03 -4.71
CA MET A 75 11.56 -6.52 -3.33
C MET A 75 12.45 -5.28 -3.14
N SER A 76 13.52 -5.14 -3.93
CA SER A 76 14.39 -3.97 -3.91
C SER A 76 13.66 -2.65 -4.18
N ASN A 77 12.51 -2.67 -4.88
CA ASN A 77 11.70 -1.48 -5.14
C ASN A 77 11.02 -0.94 -3.86
N PHE A 78 10.81 -1.80 -2.87
CA PHE A 78 10.14 -1.47 -1.61
C PHE A 78 11.12 -1.06 -0.50
N SER A 79 12.40 -1.44 -0.62
CA SER A 79 13.43 -1.14 0.40
C SER A 79 13.68 0.36 0.61
N ALA A 80 13.35 1.20 -0.38
CA ALA A 80 13.53 2.65 -0.31
C ALA A 80 12.29 3.39 0.22
N VAL A 81 11.19 2.69 0.49
CA VAL A 81 9.93 3.29 0.93
C VAL A 81 9.99 3.55 2.44
N PRO A 82 9.85 4.81 2.89
CA PRO A 82 10.13 5.18 4.28
C PRO A 82 8.96 4.96 5.23
N ASP A 83 7.73 4.85 4.75
CA ASP A 83 6.52 4.84 5.58
C ASP A 83 5.34 4.13 4.90
N ILE A 84 4.24 3.96 5.66
CA ILE A 84 3.02 3.30 5.20
C ILE A 84 2.38 4.07 4.04
N ASP A 85 2.29 5.40 4.10
CA ASP A 85 1.70 6.22 3.03
C ASP A 85 2.50 6.09 1.73
N GLY A 86 3.82 6.10 1.81
CA GLY A 86 4.71 5.85 0.68
C GLY A 86 4.54 4.45 0.11
N LEU A 87 4.27 3.45 0.95
CA LEU A 87 4.01 2.08 0.50
C LEU A 87 2.67 1.98 -0.23
N VAL A 88 1.63 2.62 0.31
CA VAL A 88 0.32 2.72 -0.33
C VAL A 88 0.42 3.45 -1.67
N ASP A 89 1.14 4.57 -1.71
CA ASP A 89 1.36 5.36 -2.91
C ASP A 89 2.17 4.58 -3.96
N HIS A 90 3.13 3.76 -3.54
CA HIS A 90 3.87 2.88 -4.44
C HIS A 90 2.97 1.78 -5.01
N LEU A 91 2.25 1.06 -4.15
CA LEU A 91 1.36 -0.03 -4.54
C LEU A 91 0.20 0.43 -5.44
N SER A 92 -0.30 1.65 -5.26
CA SER A 92 -1.39 2.21 -6.06
C SER A 92 -0.99 2.60 -7.49
N ARG A 93 0.31 2.68 -7.79
CA ARG A 93 0.83 2.97 -9.14
C ARG A 93 0.91 1.73 -10.03
N GLY A 94 0.92 0.54 -9.42
CA GLY A 94 0.90 -0.73 -10.14
C GLY A 94 -0.44 -0.96 -10.85
N PRO A 95 -0.47 -1.83 -11.89
CA PRO A 95 -1.72 -2.28 -12.48
C PRO A 95 -2.48 -3.12 -11.43
N LEU A 96 -3.36 -2.48 -10.67
CA LEU A 96 -4.27 -3.18 -9.77
C LEU A 96 -5.23 -3.99 -10.65
N ALA A 97 -5.10 -5.32 -10.58
CA ALA A 97 -5.92 -6.28 -11.32
C ALA A 97 -7.36 -6.36 -10.79
#